data_AF-A0A3M2B360-F1
#
_entry.id   AF-A0A3M2B360-F1
#
_cell.length_a   1.000
_cell.length_b   1.000
_cell.length_c   1.000
_cell.angle_alpha   90.00
_cell.angle_beta   90.00
_cell.angle_gamma   90.00
#
_symmetry.space_group_name_H-M   'P 1'
#
loop_
_entity.id
_entity.type
_entity.pdbx_description
1 polymer ?
#
loop_
_entity_poly.entity_id
_entity_poly.type
_entity_poly.pdbx_seq_one_letter_code
_entity_poly.pdbx_strand_id
1 'polypeptide(L)'
;MRLLGLALVLWAVYLSAEAQRVAVLGCGEPSRDNAYRNMLQAHGLTVAWTLPYYEFEQAALLNTCDVVLLTPLINHYDMPARGQWALDSWVRDGGGLVTVEWTLWSWARSRMFAGLSDLLPAQAMRFTRYQAVVYTMRTYDPILSAGLEASLPLGVLNETLTLARAGATLFYASNYAPNSAGVVGWQVASGRILSFSIAAGAVSPTELEDPTTARLLANAVRWAAGNTCTPSQGDITRDGCVDDADLLTVLFAFGTTGSHSADVNCDHLVDDADLLEVLFQFGTGC
;
A
#
# COMPACT_ATOMS: atom_id res chain seq x y z
N MET A 1 -8.70 10.30 -61.88
CA MET A 1 -7.62 9.80 -61.01
C MET A 1 -7.09 10.96 -60.18
N ARG A 2 -7.52 11.07 -58.92
CA ARG A 2 -6.83 11.78 -57.82
C ARG A 2 -7.60 11.48 -56.53
N LEU A 3 -7.12 10.45 -55.84
CA LEU A 3 -7.51 10.08 -54.49
C LEU A 3 -7.09 11.20 -53.54
N LEU A 4 -8.04 11.82 -52.85
CA LEU A 4 -7.78 12.62 -51.65
C LEU A 4 -7.95 11.68 -50.46
N GLY A 5 -6.84 11.21 -49.91
CA GLY A 5 -6.82 10.41 -48.69
C GLY A 5 -7.10 11.30 -47.47
N LEU A 6 -8.17 10.98 -46.74
CA LEU A 6 -8.35 11.45 -45.36
C LEU A 6 -7.31 10.74 -44.48
N ALA A 7 -6.39 11.50 -43.90
CA ALA A 7 -5.57 11.02 -42.80
C ALA A 7 -6.39 11.10 -41.50
N LEU A 8 -6.82 9.95 -40.99
CA LEU A 8 -7.36 9.83 -39.63
C LEU A 8 -6.19 9.97 -38.65
N VAL A 9 -6.17 11.06 -37.89
CA VAL A 9 -5.27 11.22 -36.74
C VAL A 9 -5.94 10.52 -35.55
N LEU A 10 -5.47 9.32 -35.21
CA LEU A 10 -5.84 8.64 -33.97
C LEU A 10 -5.19 9.39 -32.79
N TRP A 11 -5.99 10.16 -32.06
CA TRP A 11 -5.66 10.55 -30.69
C TRP A 11 -5.89 9.33 -29.80
N ALA A 12 -4.80 8.68 -29.40
CA ALA A 12 -4.84 7.76 -28.26
C ALA A 12 -5.07 8.61 -27.01
N VAL A 13 -6.32 8.62 -26.53
CA VAL A 13 -6.62 9.05 -25.16
C VAL A 13 -6.02 7.97 -24.26
N TYR A 14 -4.83 8.23 -23.72
CA TYR A 14 -4.33 7.44 -22.60
C TYR A 14 -5.26 7.75 -21.42
N LEU A 15 -6.20 6.84 -21.14
CA LEU A 15 -6.85 6.77 -19.84
C LEU A 15 -5.72 6.59 -18.80
N SER A 16 -5.40 7.65 -18.08
CA SER A 16 -4.47 7.55 -16.95
C SER A 16 -5.15 6.70 -15.89
N ALA A 17 -4.57 5.55 -15.56
CA ALA A 17 -4.92 4.86 -14.33
C ALA A 17 -4.82 5.86 -13.16
N GLU A 18 -5.87 5.98 -12.35
CA GLU A 18 -5.86 6.89 -11.21
C GLU A 18 -4.69 6.52 -10.28
N ALA A 19 -3.83 7.49 -9.99
CA ALA A 19 -2.67 7.25 -9.14
C ALA A 19 -3.12 6.93 -7.71
N GLN A 20 -2.62 5.83 -7.15
CA GLN A 20 -2.98 5.36 -5.82
C GLN A 20 -2.87 6.48 -4.77
N ARG A 21 -3.94 6.65 -3.98
CA ARG A 21 -4.02 7.70 -2.96
C ARG A 21 -3.48 7.17 -1.64
N VAL A 22 -2.39 7.76 -1.17
CA VAL A 22 -1.73 7.41 0.09
C VAL A 22 -1.86 8.54 1.09
N ALA A 23 -2.28 8.21 2.30
CA ALA A 23 -2.20 9.06 3.45
C ALA A 23 -0.91 8.78 4.23
N VAL A 24 -0.27 9.83 4.75
CA VAL A 24 0.91 9.69 5.60
C VAL A 24 0.54 10.09 7.03
N LEU A 25 0.62 9.15 7.96
CA LEU A 25 0.57 9.43 9.39
C LEU A 25 2.01 9.55 9.90
N GLY A 26 2.54 10.76 9.78
CA GLY A 26 3.93 11.10 10.03
C GLY A 26 4.24 11.40 11.50
N CYS A 27 5.51 11.68 11.77
CA CYS A 27 6.02 11.95 13.11
C CYS A 27 5.76 13.39 13.60
N GLY A 28 5.26 14.26 12.72
CA GLY A 28 5.04 15.68 12.99
C GLY A 28 6.28 16.56 12.77
N GLU A 29 7.41 15.99 12.35
CA GLU A 29 8.59 16.77 11.93
C GLU A 29 8.49 17.11 10.43
N PRO A 30 8.41 18.40 10.04
CA PRO A 30 8.19 18.77 8.65
C PRO A 30 9.24 18.22 7.67
N SER A 31 10.50 18.10 8.07
CA SER A 31 11.56 17.62 7.18
C SER A 31 11.34 16.15 6.78
N ARG A 32 10.97 15.30 7.74
CA ARG A 32 10.75 13.85 7.55
C ARG A 32 9.43 13.56 6.89
N ASP A 33 8.38 14.25 7.33
CA ASP A 33 7.06 14.09 6.76
C ASP A 33 7.08 14.53 5.27
N ASN A 34 7.80 15.62 4.94
CA ASN A 34 8.05 16.01 3.54
C ASN A 34 8.88 14.97 2.78
N ALA A 35 9.89 14.36 3.40
CA ALA A 35 10.72 13.36 2.71
C ALA A 35 9.90 12.13 2.30
N TYR A 36 9.00 11.63 3.16
CA TYR A 36 8.05 10.58 2.77
C TYR A 36 7.11 11.03 1.66
N ARG A 37 6.53 12.25 1.76
CA ARG A 37 5.67 12.78 0.70
C ARG A 37 6.37 12.83 -0.66
N ASN A 38 7.57 13.42 -0.68
CA ASN A 38 8.36 13.60 -1.89
C ASN A 38 8.76 12.25 -2.49
N MET A 39 9.16 11.29 -1.66
CA MET A 39 9.49 9.93 -2.10
C MET A 39 8.28 9.25 -2.76
N LEU A 40 7.11 9.29 -2.12
CA LEU A 40 5.88 8.69 -2.67
C LEU A 40 5.50 9.33 -4.02
N GLN A 41 5.54 10.67 -4.11
CA GLN A 41 5.24 11.41 -5.33
C GLN A 41 6.24 11.16 -6.45
N ALA A 42 7.54 11.08 -6.13
CA ALA A 42 8.58 10.72 -7.10
C ALA A 42 8.39 9.31 -7.68
N HIS A 43 7.69 8.44 -6.95
CA HIS A 43 7.28 7.12 -7.41
C HIS A 43 5.86 7.09 -7.98
N GLY A 44 5.23 8.22 -8.30
CA GLY A 44 3.93 8.27 -9.00
C GLY A 44 2.72 7.90 -8.12
N LEU A 45 2.84 8.05 -6.80
CA LEU A 45 1.73 7.91 -5.86
C LEU A 45 1.17 9.30 -5.52
N THR A 46 -0.14 9.39 -5.29
CA THR A 46 -0.80 10.63 -4.89
C THR A 46 -0.89 10.70 -3.38
N VAL A 47 -0.21 11.67 -2.76
CA VAL A 47 -0.38 11.90 -1.32
C VAL A 47 -1.67 12.67 -1.08
N ALA A 48 -2.69 11.99 -0.53
CA ALA A 48 -4.00 12.59 -0.24
C ALA A 48 -3.88 13.63 0.89
N TRP A 49 -3.17 13.28 1.96
CA TRP A 49 -2.92 14.15 3.10
C TRP A 49 -1.76 13.62 3.94
N THR A 50 -1.27 14.48 4.84
CA THR A 50 -0.32 14.08 5.88
C THR A 50 -0.72 14.73 7.19
N LEU A 51 -0.68 13.95 8.26
CA LEU A 51 -0.96 14.40 9.62
C LEU A 51 0.04 13.77 10.59
N PRO A 52 0.37 14.43 11.71
CA PRO A 52 1.04 13.76 12.80
C PRO A 52 0.16 12.62 13.33
N TYR A 53 0.71 11.41 13.48
CA TYR A 53 -0.08 10.24 13.86
C TYR A 53 -0.78 10.41 15.22
N TYR A 54 -0.19 11.17 16.13
CA TYR A 54 -0.71 11.42 17.47
C TYR A 54 -1.85 12.47 17.50
N GLU A 55 -2.18 13.08 16.36
CA GLU A 55 -3.33 13.99 16.21
C GLU A 55 -4.49 13.33 15.44
N PHE A 56 -4.31 12.09 14.96
CA PHE A 56 -5.31 11.44 14.12
C PHE A 56 -6.45 10.83 14.94
N GLU A 57 -7.66 11.35 14.72
CA GLU A 57 -8.93 10.82 15.26
C GLU A 57 -10.05 10.70 14.22
N GLN A 58 -9.76 11.06 12.96
CA GLN A 58 -10.76 11.43 11.97
C GLN A 58 -11.04 10.29 10.98
N ALA A 59 -11.98 9.40 11.31
CA ALA A 59 -12.37 8.29 10.44
C ALA A 59 -12.76 8.73 9.01
N ALA A 60 -13.42 9.89 8.87
CA ALA A 60 -13.87 10.39 7.57
C ALA A 60 -12.72 10.70 6.59
N LEU A 61 -11.51 11.02 7.09
CA LEU A 61 -10.34 11.25 6.22
C LEU A 61 -9.90 9.96 5.52
N LEU A 62 -10.15 8.79 6.10
CA LEU A 62 -9.74 7.50 5.53
C LEU A 62 -10.48 7.18 4.22
N ASN A 63 -11.65 7.77 3.98
CA ASN A 63 -12.39 7.63 2.72
C ASN A 63 -11.72 8.32 1.52
N THR A 64 -10.67 9.11 1.77
CA THR A 64 -9.96 9.90 0.73
C THR A 64 -8.63 9.26 0.30
N CYS A 65 -8.28 8.12 0.89
CA CYS A 65 -7.07 7.38 0.59
C CYS A 65 -7.36 5.88 0.50
N ASP A 66 -6.44 5.14 -0.12
CA ASP A 66 -6.52 3.69 -0.25
C ASP A 66 -5.52 3.00 0.69
N VAL A 67 -4.46 3.72 1.08
CA VAL A 67 -3.41 3.25 1.98
C VAL A 67 -3.06 4.31 3.01
N VAL A 68 -2.85 3.88 4.25
CA VAL A 68 -2.16 4.67 5.28
C VAL A 68 -0.73 4.16 5.43
N LEU A 69 0.23 5.06 5.28
CA LEU A 69 1.63 4.84 5.67
C LEU A 69 1.85 5.46 7.05
N LEU A 70 2.05 4.62 8.07
CA LEU A 70 2.27 5.02 9.45
C LEU A 70 3.78 5.05 9.76
N THR A 71 4.30 6.26 9.97
CA THR A 71 5.73 6.56 10.15
C THR A 71 5.99 7.33 11.46
N PRO A 72 5.78 6.70 12.64
CA PRO A 72 5.87 7.35 13.95
C PRO A 72 7.33 7.50 14.43
N LEU A 73 8.22 7.90 13.52
CA LEU A 73 9.66 8.00 13.76
C LEU A 73 9.96 9.01 14.87
N ILE A 74 11.03 8.77 15.64
CA ILE A 74 11.64 9.71 16.61
C ILE A 74 10.68 10.31 17.67
N ASN A 75 9.48 9.77 17.81
CA ASN A 75 8.42 10.35 18.63
C ASN A 75 7.88 9.31 19.61
N HIS A 76 7.60 9.74 20.85
CA HIS A 76 7.14 8.91 21.95
C HIS A 76 5.69 9.20 22.38
N TYR A 77 4.90 9.83 21.52
CA TYR A 77 3.45 9.91 21.72
C TYR A 77 2.78 8.58 21.34
N ASP A 78 1.56 8.37 21.82
CA ASP A 78 0.71 7.30 21.30
C ASP A 78 -0.34 7.89 20.37
N MET A 79 -0.79 7.10 19.40
CA MET A 79 -1.94 7.47 18.58
C MET A 79 -3.20 7.50 19.46
N PRO A 80 -4.10 8.50 19.35
CA PRO A 80 -5.33 8.50 20.11
C PRO A 80 -6.12 7.20 19.90
N ALA A 81 -6.70 6.65 20.97
CA ALA A 81 -7.41 5.36 20.92
C ALA A 81 -8.53 5.34 19.87
N ARG A 82 -9.22 6.47 19.68
CA ARG A 82 -10.25 6.65 18.65
C ARG A 82 -9.67 6.53 17.23
N GLY A 83 -8.49 7.12 17.00
CA GLY A 83 -7.77 7.01 15.74
C GLY A 83 -7.33 5.58 15.46
N GLN A 84 -6.80 4.89 16.47
CA GLN A 84 -6.40 3.49 16.33
C GLN A 84 -7.60 2.60 15.96
N TRP A 85 -8.73 2.77 16.64
CA TRP A 85 -9.95 2.02 16.34
C TRP A 85 -10.49 2.32 14.92
N ALA A 86 -10.50 3.60 14.52
CA ALA A 86 -10.92 3.99 13.18
C ALA A 86 -10.03 3.36 12.10
N LEU A 87 -8.72 3.34 12.32
CA LEU A 87 -7.76 2.74 11.40
C LEU A 87 -7.88 1.20 11.35
N ASP A 88 -8.04 0.53 12.49
CA ASP A 88 -8.28 -0.92 12.52
C ASP A 88 -9.55 -1.33 11.78
N SER A 89 -10.67 -0.64 12.03
CA SER A 89 -11.94 -0.91 11.32
C SER A 89 -11.76 -0.71 9.82
N TRP A 90 -11.23 0.43 9.40
CA TRP A 90 -11.06 0.76 7.98
C TRP A 90 -10.13 -0.22 7.25
N VAL A 91 -9.06 -0.67 7.90
CA VAL A 91 -8.19 -1.73 7.35
C VAL A 91 -8.99 -3.02 7.18
N ARG A 92 -9.74 -3.46 8.19
CA ARG A 92 -10.55 -4.69 8.09
C ARG A 92 -11.60 -4.60 6.98
N ASP A 93 -12.08 -3.40 6.69
CA ASP A 93 -13.05 -3.11 5.64
C ASP A 93 -12.43 -2.97 4.23
N GLY A 94 -11.10 -3.16 4.09
CA GLY A 94 -10.41 -3.17 2.79
C GLY A 94 -9.25 -2.19 2.66
N GLY A 95 -9.07 -1.29 3.64
CA GLY A 95 -7.98 -0.33 3.63
C GLY A 95 -6.59 -0.96 3.73
N GLY A 96 -5.61 -0.35 3.07
CA GLY A 96 -4.21 -0.74 3.16
C GLY A 96 -3.46 -0.08 4.31
N LEU A 97 -2.60 -0.82 5.02
CA LEU A 97 -1.72 -0.25 6.05
C LEU A 97 -0.26 -0.66 5.84
N VAL A 98 0.63 0.33 5.73
CA VAL A 98 2.08 0.13 5.77
C VAL A 98 2.62 0.71 7.07
N THR A 99 3.39 -0.08 7.81
CA THR A 99 4.01 0.33 9.07
C THR A 99 5.53 0.19 9.00
N VAL A 100 6.24 1.10 9.66
CA VAL A 100 7.69 1.03 9.83
C VAL A 100 8.05 0.59 11.26
N GLU A 101 9.35 0.32 11.46
CA GLU A 101 9.91 -0.27 12.68
C GLU A 101 9.41 0.34 13.99
N TRP A 102 9.31 1.67 14.09
CA TRP A 102 8.84 2.35 15.31
C TRP A 102 7.44 1.91 15.74
N THR A 103 6.58 1.48 14.81
CA THR A 103 5.25 0.95 15.16
C THR A 103 5.39 -0.37 15.93
N LEU A 104 6.19 -1.29 15.41
CA LEU A 104 6.45 -2.60 16.02
C LEU A 104 7.21 -2.46 17.34
N TRP A 105 8.22 -1.60 17.36
CA TRP A 105 9.06 -1.36 18.53
C TRP A 105 8.29 -0.67 19.66
N SER A 106 7.51 0.37 19.36
CA SER A 106 6.72 1.09 20.36
C SER A 106 5.63 0.20 20.95
N TRP A 107 5.02 -0.67 20.15
CA TRP A 107 4.14 -1.73 20.67
C TRP A 107 4.88 -2.67 21.63
N ALA A 108 6.01 -3.23 21.21
CA ALA A 108 6.74 -4.23 22.00
C ALA A 108 7.35 -3.66 23.30
N ARG A 109 7.72 -2.37 23.31
CA ARG A 109 8.39 -1.71 24.44
C ARG A 109 7.44 -1.00 25.38
N SER A 110 6.47 -0.27 24.83
CA SER A 110 5.66 0.70 25.58
C SER A 110 4.16 0.46 25.46
N ARG A 111 3.72 -0.58 24.73
CA ARG A 111 2.30 -0.89 24.46
C ARG A 111 1.53 0.23 23.75
N MET A 112 2.25 1.14 23.09
CA MET A 112 1.66 2.09 22.14
C MET A 112 1.07 1.33 20.94
N PHE A 113 0.10 1.93 20.26
CA PHE A 113 -0.64 1.28 19.16
C PHE A 113 -1.38 0.00 19.59
N ALA A 114 -1.80 -0.11 20.85
CA ALA A 114 -2.48 -1.29 21.37
C ALA A 114 -3.71 -1.71 20.55
N GLY A 115 -4.50 -0.74 20.07
CA GLY A 115 -5.67 -0.96 19.23
C GLY A 115 -5.35 -1.44 17.80
N LEU A 116 -4.09 -1.31 17.36
CA LEU A 116 -3.61 -1.83 16.06
C LEU A 116 -2.84 -3.15 16.21
N SER A 117 -2.59 -3.60 17.45
CA SER A 117 -1.62 -4.66 17.72
C SER A 117 -1.96 -6.02 17.08
N ASP A 118 -3.23 -6.27 16.79
CA ASP A 118 -3.71 -7.48 16.10
C ASP A 118 -3.52 -7.40 14.57
N LEU A 119 -3.42 -6.19 14.00
CA LEU A 119 -3.13 -6.01 12.58
C LEU A 119 -1.66 -6.24 12.23
N LEU A 120 -0.75 -6.12 13.20
CA LEU A 120 0.69 -6.12 12.94
C LEU A 120 1.20 -7.53 12.56
N PRO A 121 1.70 -7.77 11.33
CA PRO A 121 2.15 -9.08 10.86
C PRO A 121 3.47 -9.57 11.48
N ALA A 122 4.18 -8.71 12.21
CA ALA A 122 5.46 -9.02 12.82
C ALA A 122 5.47 -8.72 14.33
N GLN A 123 6.45 -9.28 15.02
CA GLN A 123 6.74 -9.02 16.42
C GLN A 123 8.17 -8.52 16.57
N ALA A 124 8.36 -7.39 17.25
CA ALA A 124 9.67 -6.87 17.61
C ALA A 124 10.22 -7.54 18.89
N MET A 125 11.51 -7.89 18.87
CA MET A 125 12.20 -8.64 19.93
C MET A 125 13.04 -7.75 20.87
N ARG A 126 12.78 -6.43 20.91
CA ARG A 126 13.43 -5.38 21.74
C ARG A 126 14.84 -4.92 21.34
N PHE A 127 15.55 -5.64 20.48
CA PHE A 127 16.90 -5.25 20.06
C PHE A 127 16.85 -4.33 18.84
N THR A 128 17.44 -3.13 18.94
CA THR A 128 17.56 -2.15 17.85
C THR A 128 19.04 -1.86 17.59
N ARG A 129 19.44 -1.76 16.32
CA ARG A 129 20.81 -1.44 15.90
C ARG A 129 20.80 -0.44 14.76
N TYR A 130 21.84 0.38 14.70
CA TYR A 130 22.18 1.15 13.52
C TYR A 130 23.25 0.37 12.74
N GLN A 131 22.89 -0.19 11.59
CA GLN A 131 23.74 -1.13 10.85
C GLN A 131 23.46 -1.12 9.35
N ALA A 132 24.39 -1.66 8.56
CA ALA A 132 24.16 -1.93 7.14
C ALA A 132 23.09 -3.03 6.99
N VAL A 133 21.97 -2.68 6.38
CA VAL A 133 20.82 -3.57 6.19
C VAL A 133 20.84 -4.15 4.79
N VAL A 134 20.71 -5.47 4.71
CA VAL A 134 20.50 -6.20 3.46
C VAL A 134 19.28 -7.08 3.63
N TYR A 135 18.30 -6.87 2.75
CA TYR A 135 17.13 -7.73 2.66
C TYR A 135 17.31 -8.78 1.58
N THR A 136 16.99 -10.02 1.90
CA THR A 136 16.98 -11.13 0.94
C THR A 136 15.56 -11.62 0.75
N MET A 137 15.09 -11.63 -0.49
CA MET A 137 13.77 -12.12 -0.86
C MET A 137 13.59 -13.58 -0.42
N ARG A 138 12.42 -13.86 0.15
CA ARG A 138 11.98 -15.18 0.60
C ARG A 138 10.71 -15.61 -0.12
N THR A 139 9.81 -14.66 -0.33
CA THR A 139 8.58 -14.87 -1.11
C THR A 139 8.55 -13.80 -2.19
N TYR A 140 8.50 -14.25 -3.45
CA TYR A 140 8.32 -13.34 -4.57
C TYR A 140 6.87 -12.86 -4.62
N ASP A 141 6.70 -11.56 -4.80
CA ASP A 141 5.42 -10.93 -5.09
C ASP A 141 5.63 -9.90 -6.20
N PRO A 142 4.85 -9.95 -7.30
CA PRO A 142 5.09 -9.14 -8.48
C PRO A 142 4.89 -7.64 -8.26
N ILE A 143 4.06 -7.24 -7.29
CA ILE A 143 3.84 -5.82 -6.95
C ILE A 143 4.95 -5.35 -6.02
N LEU A 144 5.17 -6.08 -4.92
CA LEU A 144 6.15 -5.69 -3.91
C LEU A 144 7.58 -5.72 -4.47
N SER A 145 7.87 -6.67 -5.35
CA SER A 145 9.22 -6.90 -5.92
C SER A 145 9.44 -6.20 -7.27
N ALA A 146 8.48 -5.40 -7.73
CA ALA A 146 8.57 -4.73 -9.03
C ALA A 146 9.83 -3.85 -9.14
N GLY A 147 10.70 -4.17 -10.09
CA GLY A 147 11.94 -3.41 -10.34
C GLY A 147 12.99 -3.54 -9.23
N LEU A 148 12.92 -4.60 -8.42
CA LEU A 148 13.84 -4.88 -7.31
C LEU A 148 14.54 -6.23 -7.51
N GLU A 149 15.81 -6.31 -7.10
CA GLU A 149 16.58 -7.56 -7.11
C GLU A 149 16.20 -8.46 -5.93
N ALA A 150 16.64 -9.73 -5.97
CA ALA A 150 16.41 -10.66 -4.86
C ALA A 150 17.21 -10.30 -3.59
N SER A 151 18.31 -9.56 -3.74
CA SER A 151 19.14 -9.07 -2.63
C SER A 151 19.18 -7.55 -2.66
N LEU A 152 18.65 -6.92 -1.62
CA LEU A 152 18.41 -5.48 -1.54
C LEU A 152 19.31 -4.84 -0.47
N PRO A 153 20.43 -4.21 -0.85
CA PRO A 153 21.17 -3.35 0.06
C PRO A 153 20.37 -2.06 0.29
N LEU A 154 20.00 -1.78 1.54
CA LEU A 154 19.18 -0.62 1.93
C LEU A 154 20.00 0.51 2.60
N GLY A 155 21.32 0.39 2.59
CA GLY A 155 22.21 1.31 3.29
C GLY A 155 22.32 1.04 4.80
N VAL A 156 22.77 2.04 5.55
CA VAL A 156 22.91 1.96 7.02
C VAL A 156 21.70 2.61 7.68
N LEU A 157 20.89 1.82 8.39
CA LEU A 157 19.61 2.24 8.93
C LEU A 157 19.45 1.79 10.39
N ASN A 158 18.51 2.43 11.10
CA ASN A 158 17.99 1.88 12.34
C ASN A 158 17.06 0.71 12.03
N GLU A 159 17.36 -0.44 12.62
CA GLU A 159 16.61 -1.68 12.43
C GLU A 159 16.37 -2.38 13.77
N THR A 160 15.17 -2.92 13.97
CA THR A 160 14.84 -3.79 15.09
C THR A 160 14.76 -5.24 14.66
N LEU A 161 15.25 -6.16 15.51
CA LEU A 161 15.03 -7.58 15.31
C LEU A 161 13.53 -7.88 15.33
N THR A 162 12.97 -8.29 14.20
CA THR A 162 11.58 -8.73 14.11
C THR A 162 11.48 -10.20 13.68
N LEU A 163 10.37 -10.82 14.06
CA LEU A 163 9.96 -12.14 13.61
C LEU A 163 8.57 -12.03 12.99
N ALA A 164 8.33 -12.75 11.90
CA ALA A 164 6.99 -12.87 11.34
C ALA A 164 6.07 -13.59 12.34
N ARG A 165 4.82 -13.12 12.48
CA ARG A 165 3.78 -13.84 13.22
C ARG A 165 3.34 -15.08 12.45
N ALA A 166 2.79 -16.05 13.18
CA ALA A 166 2.20 -17.23 12.56
C ALA A 166 1.10 -16.82 11.56
N GLY A 167 1.14 -17.38 10.36
CA GLY A 167 0.21 -17.06 9.27
C GLY A 167 0.59 -15.82 8.44
N ALA A 168 1.60 -15.05 8.84
CA ALA A 168 2.08 -13.93 8.05
C ALA A 168 3.10 -14.38 6.98
N THR A 169 3.12 -13.69 5.85
CA THR A 169 4.05 -13.92 4.75
C THR A 169 5.34 -13.14 4.98
N LEU A 170 6.46 -13.85 5.06
CA LEU A 170 7.80 -13.25 5.04
C LEU A 170 8.21 -12.99 3.58
N PHE A 171 8.15 -11.74 3.14
CA PHE A 171 8.57 -11.35 1.80
C PHE A 171 10.09 -11.20 1.70
N TYR A 172 10.69 -10.52 2.68
CA TYR A 172 12.13 -10.30 2.74
C TYR A 172 12.66 -10.61 4.14
N ALA A 173 13.68 -11.47 4.20
CA ALA A 173 14.46 -11.69 5.41
C ALA A 173 15.55 -10.62 5.56
N SER A 174 15.86 -10.22 6.78
CA SER A 174 16.94 -9.29 7.09
C SER A 174 18.25 -10.03 7.41
N ASN A 175 19.39 -9.38 7.20
CA ASN A 175 20.70 -9.80 7.67
C ASN A 175 20.94 -9.51 9.17
N TYR A 176 19.96 -8.98 9.91
CA TYR A 176 20.10 -8.68 11.34
C TYR A 176 20.54 -9.91 12.15
N ALA A 177 19.88 -11.05 11.94
CA ALA A 177 20.17 -12.33 12.57
C ALA A 177 19.58 -13.49 11.74
N PRO A 178 19.99 -14.75 11.98
CA PRO A 178 19.30 -15.89 11.40
C PRO A 178 17.79 -15.83 11.66
N ASN A 179 16.98 -16.03 10.61
CA ASN A 179 15.51 -15.97 10.64
C ASN A 179 14.90 -14.59 10.96
N SER A 180 15.68 -13.51 11.00
CA SER A 180 15.11 -12.17 11.19
C SER A 180 14.26 -11.75 10.00
N ALA A 181 13.08 -11.22 10.28
CA ALA A 181 12.17 -10.71 9.28
C ALA A 181 12.48 -9.25 8.96
N GLY A 182 12.54 -8.92 7.67
CA GLY A 182 12.74 -7.57 7.16
C GLY A 182 11.45 -6.91 6.71
N VAL A 183 10.69 -7.62 5.87
CA VAL A 183 9.36 -7.22 5.39
C VAL A 183 8.40 -8.38 5.57
N VAL A 184 7.33 -8.14 6.33
CA VAL A 184 6.29 -9.12 6.59
C VAL A 184 4.95 -8.50 6.26
N GLY A 185 4.08 -9.25 5.60
CA GLY A 185 2.72 -8.81 5.35
C GLY A 185 1.71 -9.93 5.41
N TRP A 186 0.45 -9.58 5.54
CA TRP A 186 -0.67 -10.50 5.48
C TRP A 186 -1.95 -9.76 5.10
N GLN A 187 -2.98 -10.54 4.78
CA GLN A 187 -4.34 -10.05 4.65
C GLN A 187 -5.06 -10.21 5.99
N VAL A 188 -5.80 -9.17 6.40
CA VAL A 188 -6.67 -9.21 7.58
C VAL A 188 -8.06 -8.77 7.15
N ALA A 189 -9.02 -9.70 7.23
CA ALA A 189 -10.33 -9.53 6.60
C ALA A 189 -10.16 -9.12 5.12
N SER A 190 -10.64 -7.94 4.72
CA SER A 190 -10.53 -7.46 3.34
C SER A 190 -9.29 -6.61 3.09
N GLY A 191 -8.57 -6.15 4.13
CA GLY A 191 -7.41 -5.26 3.98
C GLY A 191 -6.07 -6.00 3.94
N ARG A 192 -5.04 -5.27 3.51
CA ARG A 192 -3.64 -5.75 3.51
C ARG A 192 -2.75 -4.90 4.39
N ILE A 193 -1.94 -5.56 5.21
CA ILE A 193 -1.01 -4.90 6.11
C ILE A 193 0.41 -5.40 5.84
N LEU A 194 1.36 -4.48 5.82
CA LEU A 194 2.77 -4.76 5.66
C LEU A 194 3.59 -3.99 6.71
N SER A 195 4.58 -4.65 7.31
CA SER A 195 5.50 -4.06 8.29
C SER A 195 6.95 -4.20 7.87
N PHE A 196 7.72 -3.13 8.09
CA PHE A 196 9.17 -3.10 7.92
C PHE A 196 9.89 -3.22 9.27
N SER A 197 11.02 -3.94 9.31
CA SER A 197 11.95 -3.95 10.45
C SER A 197 12.84 -2.72 10.54
N ILE A 198 12.86 -1.87 9.50
CA ILE A 198 13.65 -0.63 9.43
C ILE A 198 12.85 0.63 9.71
N ALA A 199 13.55 1.64 10.19
CA ALA A 199 13.07 2.99 10.39
C ALA A 199 13.76 3.94 9.40
N ALA A 200 13.56 3.74 8.09
CA ALA A 200 14.14 4.65 7.10
C ALA A 200 13.63 6.07 7.30
N GLY A 201 14.52 7.05 7.25
CA GLY A 201 14.23 8.43 7.61
C GLY A 201 14.37 8.72 9.10
N ALA A 202 14.83 7.77 9.94
CA ALA A 202 14.93 7.92 11.40
C ALA A 202 16.19 8.65 11.88
N VAL A 203 17.35 8.43 11.25
CA VAL A 203 18.54 9.22 11.59
C VAL A 203 18.60 10.47 10.72
N SER A 204 18.37 10.30 9.41
CA SER A 204 18.32 11.39 8.43
C SER A 204 17.18 11.19 7.44
N PRO A 205 16.42 12.24 7.06
CA PRO A 205 15.43 12.17 5.97
C PRO A 205 16.02 11.70 4.63
N THR A 206 17.32 11.92 4.40
CA THR A 206 18.04 11.51 3.18
C THR A 206 18.14 10.00 3.03
N GLU A 207 17.87 9.21 4.08
CA GLU A 207 17.77 7.75 3.98
C GLU A 207 16.67 7.31 2.99
N LEU A 208 15.65 8.15 2.76
CA LEU A 208 14.59 7.92 1.79
C LEU A 208 15.00 8.28 0.35
N GLU A 209 16.19 8.84 0.13
CA GLU A 209 16.75 9.10 -1.21
C GLU A 209 17.47 7.87 -1.78
N ASP A 210 17.75 6.85 -0.94
CA ASP A 210 18.28 5.58 -1.41
C ASP A 210 17.27 4.92 -2.37
N PRO A 211 17.65 4.65 -3.63
CA PRO A 211 16.69 4.24 -4.66
C PRO A 211 16.07 2.87 -4.36
N THR A 212 16.79 1.98 -3.69
CA THR A 212 16.28 0.64 -3.31
C THR A 212 15.23 0.77 -2.21
N THR A 213 15.54 1.54 -1.17
CA THR A 213 14.66 1.80 -0.02
C THR A 213 13.39 2.54 -0.48
N ALA A 214 13.55 3.60 -1.28
CA ALA A 214 12.44 4.37 -1.84
C ALA A 214 11.51 3.50 -2.69
N ARG A 215 12.08 2.72 -3.62
CA ARG A 215 11.31 1.80 -4.48
C ARG A 215 10.57 0.76 -3.66
N LEU A 216 11.21 0.13 -2.67
CA LEU A 216 10.60 -0.89 -1.84
C LEU A 216 9.44 -0.33 -0.99
N LEU A 217 9.60 0.85 -0.40
CA LEU A 217 8.51 1.52 0.34
C LEU A 217 7.34 1.89 -0.59
N ALA A 218 7.62 2.44 -1.78
CA ALA A 218 6.58 2.76 -2.76
C ALA A 218 5.85 1.49 -3.26
N ASN A 219 6.58 0.41 -3.51
CA ASN A 219 5.99 -0.89 -3.87
C ASN A 219 5.16 -1.47 -2.73
N ALA A 220 5.59 -1.31 -1.47
CA ALA A 220 4.82 -1.72 -0.31
C ALA A 220 3.52 -0.94 -0.17
N VAL A 221 3.49 0.35 -0.53
CA VAL A 221 2.24 1.11 -0.61
C VAL A 221 1.32 0.55 -1.69
N ARG A 222 1.81 0.30 -2.91
CA ARG A 222 0.99 -0.35 -3.95
C ARG A 222 0.49 -1.73 -3.55
N TRP A 223 1.33 -2.51 -2.87
CA TRP A 223 0.95 -3.80 -2.34
C TRP A 223 -0.09 -3.64 -1.22
N ALA A 224 0.10 -2.75 -0.25
CA ALA A 224 -0.89 -2.56 0.80
C ALA A 224 -2.22 -2.03 0.27
N ALA A 225 -2.20 -1.25 -0.82
CA ALA A 225 -3.38 -0.73 -1.49
C ALA A 225 -4.33 -1.79 -2.01
N GLY A 226 -3.94 -3.06 -1.93
CA GLY A 226 -4.86 -4.13 -2.27
C GLY A 226 -4.92 -4.35 -3.76
N ASN A 227 -5.24 -3.32 -4.54
CA ASN A 227 -6.23 -3.49 -5.61
C ASN A 227 -6.97 -4.81 -5.41
N THR A 228 -7.60 -4.90 -4.24
CA THR A 228 -8.75 -5.75 -4.11
C THR A 228 -9.62 -5.13 -5.18
N CYS A 229 -9.67 -5.78 -6.34
CA CYS A 229 -10.96 -5.85 -6.96
C CYS A 229 -11.88 -6.25 -5.79
N THR A 230 -12.71 -5.30 -5.40
CA THR A 230 -13.85 -5.59 -4.58
C THR A 230 -14.90 -5.87 -5.62
N PRO A 231 -15.53 -7.06 -5.62
CA PRO A 231 -16.45 -7.39 -6.69
C PRO A 231 -17.45 -6.24 -6.86
N SER A 232 -17.42 -5.60 -8.03
CA SER A 232 -18.13 -4.34 -8.20
C SER A 232 -19.64 -4.57 -8.30
N GLN A 233 -20.06 -5.84 -8.35
CA GLN A 233 -21.43 -6.25 -8.65
C GLN A 233 -21.93 -5.58 -9.93
N GLY A 234 -21.04 -5.36 -10.89
CA GLY A 234 -21.34 -4.67 -12.14
C GLY A 234 -21.15 -3.15 -12.11
N ASP A 235 -21.13 -2.47 -10.96
CA ASP A 235 -20.96 -0.99 -10.85
C ASP A 235 -19.47 -0.63 -10.77
N ILE A 236 -18.82 -0.59 -11.94
CA ILE A 236 -17.38 -0.38 -12.08
C ILE A 236 -17.01 1.09 -11.89
N THR A 237 -17.88 1.99 -12.35
CA THR A 237 -17.69 3.45 -12.26
C THR A 237 -18.01 4.01 -10.87
N ARG A 238 -18.69 3.21 -10.02
CA ARG A 238 -19.07 3.51 -8.64
C ARG A 238 -20.01 4.71 -8.53
N ASP A 239 -20.90 4.88 -9.51
CA ASP A 239 -21.89 5.95 -9.51
C ASP A 239 -23.24 5.52 -8.92
N GLY A 240 -23.36 4.25 -8.55
CA GLY A 240 -24.56 3.66 -7.95
C GLY A 240 -25.55 3.11 -8.98
N CYS A 241 -25.22 3.13 -10.27
CA CYS A 241 -25.96 2.49 -11.35
C CYS A 241 -25.08 1.43 -12.01
N VAL A 242 -25.70 0.38 -12.56
CA VAL A 242 -25.02 -0.55 -13.46
C VAL A 242 -25.52 -0.31 -14.87
N ASP A 243 -24.74 0.37 -15.70
CA ASP A 243 -25.19 0.79 -17.03
C ASP A 243 -24.15 0.57 -18.14
N ASP A 244 -24.37 1.22 -19.29
CA ASP A 244 -23.49 1.05 -20.45
C ASP A 244 -22.09 1.64 -20.23
N ALA A 245 -21.90 2.57 -19.29
CA ALA A 245 -20.58 3.05 -18.91
C ALA A 245 -19.75 1.96 -18.23
N ASP A 246 -20.35 1.17 -17.34
CA ASP A 246 -19.68 0.02 -16.73
C ASP A 246 -19.38 -1.06 -17.76
N LEU A 247 -20.36 -1.39 -18.60
CA LEU A 247 -20.21 -2.37 -19.67
C LEU A 247 -19.07 -2.00 -20.62
N LEU A 248 -18.99 -0.74 -21.04
CA LEU A 248 -17.90 -0.27 -21.91
C LEU A 248 -16.54 -0.32 -21.21
N THR A 249 -16.48 -0.16 -19.88
CA THR A 249 -15.24 -0.27 -19.10
C THR A 249 -14.64 -1.67 -19.17
N VAL A 250 -15.47 -2.72 -19.06
CA VAL A 250 -15.02 -4.12 -19.27
C VAL A 250 -14.60 -4.35 -20.72
N LEU A 251 -15.41 -3.94 -21.68
CA LEU A 251 -15.13 -4.18 -23.10
C LEU A 251 -13.83 -3.53 -23.59
N PHE A 252 -13.48 -2.35 -23.06
CA PHE A 252 -12.22 -1.68 -23.39
C PHE A 252 -11.00 -2.27 -22.70
N ALA A 253 -11.20 -2.98 -21.59
CA ALA A 253 -10.15 -3.62 -20.82
C ALA A 253 -10.05 -5.14 -21.07
N PHE A 254 -10.87 -5.69 -21.97
CA PHE A 254 -10.96 -7.13 -22.19
C PHE A 254 -9.60 -7.75 -22.57
N GLY A 255 -9.24 -8.83 -21.88
CA GLY A 255 -7.96 -9.52 -22.01
C GLY A 255 -6.79 -8.88 -21.25
N THR A 256 -7.03 -7.83 -20.46
CA THR A 256 -5.99 -7.29 -19.55
C THR A 256 -5.78 -8.23 -18.37
N THR A 257 -4.53 -8.33 -17.91
CA THR A 257 -4.12 -9.20 -16.80
C THR A 257 -3.62 -8.37 -15.62
N GLY A 258 -3.79 -8.89 -14.41
CA GLY A 258 -3.41 -8.22 -13.18
C GLY A 258 -4.53 -7.29 -12.69
N SER A 259 -4.24 -6.52 -11.64
CA SER A 259 -5.24 -5.65 -11.02
C SER A 259 -5.75 -4.56 -11.98
N HIS A 260 -7.03 -4.64 -12.33
CA HIS A 260 -7.73 -3.66 -13.17
C HIS A 260 -9.10 -3.35 -12.54
N SER A 261 -9.64 -2.15 -12.76
CA SER A 261 -10.99 -1.82 -12.25
C SER A 261 -12.10 -2.61 -12.93
N ALA A 262 -11.85 -3.06 -14.16
CA ALA A 262 -12.77 -3.86 -14.96
C ALA A 262 -12.62 -5.37 -14.77
N ASP A 263 -11.67 -5.80 -13.93
CA ASP A 263 -11.69 -7.14 -13.33
C ASP A 263 -12.74 -7.02 -12.23
N VAL A 264 -13.96 -7.45 -12.54
CA VAL A 264 -15.17 -7.30 -11.73
C VAL A 264 -15.30 -8.44 -10.74
N ASN A 265 -14.81 -9.62 -11.08
CA ASN A 265 -14.90 -10.83 -10.24
C ASN A 265 -13.63 -11.10 -9.42
N CYS A 266 -12.57 -10.33 -9.68
CA CYS A 266 -11.32 -10.28 -8.95
C CYS A 266 -10.39 -11.48 -9.18
N ASP A 267 -10.48 -12.11 -10.35
CA ASP A 267 -9.65 -13.26 -10.71
C ASP A 267 -8.34 -12.90 -11.41
N HIS A 268 -8.06 -11.61 -11.55
CA HIS A 268 -6.88 -11.02 -12.19
C HIS A 268 -6.81 -11.17 -13.72
N LEU A 269 -7.94 -11.47 -14.36
CA LEU A 269 -8.06 -11.49 -15.80
C LEU A 269 -9.39 -10.85 -16.20
N VAL A 270 -9.34 -9.75 -16.95
CA VAL A 270 -10.58 -9.18 -17.50
C VAL A 270 -11.07 -10.07 -18.64
N ASP A 271 -12.08 -10.89 -18.39
CA ASP A 271 -12.62 -11.83 -19.37
C ASP A 271 -14.16 -11.85 -19.44
N ASP A 272 -14.71 -12.92 -20.00
CA ASP A 272 -16.14 -13.08 -20.17
C ASP A 272 -16.88 -13.27 -18.84
N ALA A 273 -16.22 -13.71 -17.78
CA ALA A 273 -16.81 -13.78 -16.45
C ALA A 273 -17.09 -12.39 -15.88
N ASP A 274 -16.18 -11.43 -16.04
CA ASP A 274 -16.41 -10.03 -15.64
C ASP A 274 -17.52 -9.38 -16.45
N LEU A 275 -17.52 -9.63 -17.76
CA LEU A 275 -18.55 -9.15 -18.67
C LEU A 275 -19.93 -9.68 -18.26
N LEU A 276 -20.02 -10.97 -17.93
CA LEU A 276 -21.27 -11.58 -17.48
C LEU A 276 -21.74 -11.01 -16.14
N GLU A 277 -20.83 -10.66 -15.23
CA GLU A 277 -21.19 -10.06 -13.95
C GLU A 277 -21.86 -8.69 -14.13
N VAL A 278 -21.31 -7.83 -15.00
CA VAL A 278 -21.97 -6.55 -15.38
C VAL A 278 -23.33 -6.81 -16.03
N LEU A 279 -23.41 -7.76 -16.97
CA LEU A 279 -24.66 -8.05 -17.68
C LEU A 279 -25.76 -8.62 -16.78
N PHE A 280 -25.41 -9.39 -15.75
CA PHE A 280 -26.40 -9.90 -14.78
C PHE A 280 -26.96 -8.81 -13.86
N GLN A 281 -26.21 -7.73 -13.67
CA GLN A 281 -26.58 -6.62 -12.79
C GLN A 281 -27.05 -5.38 -13.58
N PHE A 282 -27.05 -5.45 -14.91
CA PHE A 282 -27.37 -4.32 -15.79
C PHE A 282 -28.76 -3.74 -15.51
N GLY A 283 -28.81 -2.43 -15.27
CA GLY A 283 -30.01 -1.69 -14.91
C GLY A 283 -30.38 -1.73 -13.42
N THR A 284 -29.50 -2.22 -12.54
CA THR A 284 -29.69 -2.11 -11.08
C THR A 284 -29.14 -0.79 -10.55
N GLY A 285 -29.62 -0.36 -9.37
CA GLY A 285 -29.15 0.87 -8.71
C GLY A 285 -29.75 2.18 -9.26
N CYS A 286 -30.39 2.07 -10.42
CA CYS A 286 -31.28 3.05 -11.03
C CYS A 286 -32.76 2.67 -10.80
#